data_AF-A0A0K0FCY8-F1
#
_entry.id   AF-A0A0K0FCY8-F1
#
_cell.length_a   1.000
_cell.length_b   1.000
_cell.length_c   1.000
_cell.angle_alpha   90.00
_cell.angle_beta   90.00
_cell.angle_gamma   90.00
#
_symmetry.space_group_name_H-M   'P 1'
#
loop_
_entity.id
_entity.type
_entity.pdbx_description
1 polymer ?
#
loop_
_entity_poly.entity_id
_entity_poly.type
_entity_poly.pdbx_seq_one_letter_code
_entity_poly.pdbx_strand_id
1 'polypeptide(L)'
;MTILKKHIIIFIVIYSLSSVILSLDSVDSIRVARISVFYPDADTSAIPSGEKWQTTMRKSILASLKFINKHWKICGDVAEGKNSPNDCGKLQVTGELYGEKGYRINATFTGQKDPIKNVKVAATSTLKGVVQIGLKGGIFQYTNNLKILGRPSMDLQIEEDYFCYPGTRKINQNQCIISDPLKASTFVDI
;
A
#
# COMPACT_ATOMS: atom_id res chain seq x y z
N MET A 1 8.08 -58.91 -21.86
CA MET A 1 8.96 -57.74 -21.66
C MET A 1 8.48 -56.45 -22.37
N THR A 2 7.39 -56.50 -23.14
CA THR A 2 6.85 -55.35 -23.91
C THR A 2 5.81 -54.53 -23.15
N ILE A 3 5.02 -55.14 -22.26
CA ILE A 3 3.95 -54.48 -21.49
C ILE A 3 4.53 -53.52 -20.43
N LEU A 4 5.61 -53.93 -19.75
CA LEU A 4 6.27 -53.11 -18.72
C LEU A 4 6.89 -51.83 -19.31
N LYS A 5 7.49 -51.91 -20.50
CA LYS A 5 8.00 -50.73 -21.23
C LYS A 5 6.88 -49.75 -21.59
N LYS A 6 5.70 -50.24 -21.97
CA LYS A 6 4.55 -49.41 -22.34
C LYS A 6 4.00 -48.61 -21.15
N HIS A 7 3.92 -49.24 -19.96
CA HIS A 7 3.50 -48.55 -18.74
C HIS A 7 4.52 -47.51 -18.25
N ILE A 8 5.82 -47.80 -18.35
CA ILE A 8 6.88 -46.84 -18.01
C ILE A 8 6.81 -45.61 -18.92
N ILE A 9 6.62 -45.80 -20.23
CA ILE A 9 6.49 -44.68 -21.18
C ILE A 9 5.25 -43.83 -20.88
N ILE A 10 4.10 -44.45 -20.58
CA ILE A 10 2.89 -43.73 -20.20
C ILE A 10 3.11 -42.93 -18.91
N PHE A 11 3.78 -43.50 -17.91
CA PHE A 11 4.09 -42.79 -16.67
C PHE A 11 5.03 -41.61 -16.89
N ILE A 12 6.05 -41.76 -17.74
CA ILE A 12 6.99 -40.68 -18.10
C ILE A 12 6.25 -39.56 -18.85
N VAL A 13 5.34 -39.91 -19.77
CA VAL A 13 4.53 -38.94 -20.52
C VAL A 13 3.53 -38.22 -19.61
N ILE A 14 2.89 -38.91 -18.66
CA ILE A 14 2.01 -38.28 -17.67
C ILE A 14 2.80 -37.38 -16.72
N TYR A 15 3.99 -37.81 -16.28
CA TYR A 15 4.84 -37.02 -15.41
C TYR A 15 5.37 -35.77 -16.12
N SER A 16 5.79 -35.88 -17.39
CA SER A 16 6.21 -34.73 -18.20
C SER A 16 5.05 -33.80 -18.56
N LEU A 17 3.85 -34.31 -18.85
CA LEU A 17 2.66 -33.46 -18.99
C LEU A 17 2.29 -32.76 -17.67
N SER A 18 2.43 -33.43 -16.52
CA SER A 18 2.14 -32.80 -15.22
C SER A 18 3.10 -31.66 -14.90
N SER A 19 4.35 -31.73 -15.38
CA SER A 19 5.33 -30.66 -15.20
C SER A 19 5.11 -29.46 -16.14
N VAL A 20 4.37 -29.64 -17.24
CA VAL A 20 4.00 -28.58 -18.18
C VAL A 20 2.69 -27.89 -17.79
N ILE A 21 1.84 -28.57 -17.00
CA ILE A 21 0.59 -28.03 -16.49
C ILE A 21 0.89 -27.20 -15.23
N LEU A 22 0.98 -25.87 -15.42
CA LEU A 22 0.89 -24.81 -14.40
C LEU A 22 2.13 -24.57 -13.50
N SER A 23 3.22 -24.07 -14.09
CA SER A 23 3.82 -22.86 -13.49
C SER A 23 3.03 -21.65 -13.99
N LEU A 24 1.80 -21.48 -13.50
CA LEU A 24 1.12 -20.19 -13.67
C LEU A 24 1.86 -19.23 -12.74
N ASP A 25 2.65 -18.34 -13.33
CA ASP A 25 3.43 -17.38 -12.57
C ASP A 25 2.50 -16.58 -11.66
N SER A 26 2.78 -16.68 -10.37
CA SER A 26 2.06 -15.96 -9.33
C SER A 26 2.84 -14.72 -8.97
N VAL A 27 2.16 -13.58 -8.91
CA VAL A 27 2.75 -12.30 -8.52
C VAL A 27 2.09 -11.77 -7.27
N ASP A 28 2.82 -10.93 -6.56
CA ASP A 28 2.32 -10.31 -5.35
C ASP A 28 1.14 -9.37 -5.64
N SER A 29 0.08 -9.47 -4.83
CA SER A 29 -0.96 -8.44 -4.79
C SER A 29 -0.40 -7.11 -4.28
N ILE A 30 -1.08 -6.02 -4.58
CA ILE A 30 -0.73 -4.67 -4.16
C ILE A 30 -1.57 -4.33 -2.92
N ARG A 31 -0.92 -3.97 -1.80
CA ARG A 31 -1.61 -3.44 -0.63
C ARG A 31 -1.98 -1.98 -0.88
N VAL A 32 -3.26 -1.67 -0.75
CA VAL A 32 -3.78 -0.31 -0.69
C VAL A 32 -4.29 -0.08 0.71
N ALA A 33 -3.75 0.93 1.38
CA ALA A 33 -4.13 1.29 2.74
C ALA A 33 -4.71 2.69 2.77
N ARG A 34 -5.76 2.88 3.56
CA ARG A 34 -6.33 4.17 3.91
C ARG A 34 -6.12 4.41 5.39
N ILE A 35 -5.36 5.45 5.72
CA ILE A 35 -5.28 5.95 7.09
C ILE A 35 -6.28 7.08 7.27
N SER A 36 -6.98 7.08 8.40
CA SER A 36 -7.93 8.12 8.76
C SER A 36 -7.47 8.79 10.06
N VAL A 37 -7.21 10.09 9.97
CA VAL A 37 -6.73 10.92 11.08
C VAL A 37 -7.82 11.91 11.42
N PHE A 38 -8.35 11.80 12.64
CA PHE A 38 -9.38 12.68 13.14
C PHE A 38 -8.79 13.85 13.93
N TYR A 39 -9.34 15.05 13.74
CA TYR A 39 -8.92 16.29 14.38
C TYR A 39 -10.13 16.87 15.13
N PRO A 40 -10.26 16.59 16.45
CA PRO A 40 -11.45 16.96 17.23
C PRO A 40 -11.57 18.47 17.46
N ASP A 41 -10.45 19.19 17.53
CA ASP A 41 -10.39 20.62 17.85
C ASP A 41 -10.19 21.49 16.61
N ALA A 42 -10.59 20.99 15.43
CA ALA A 42 -10.39 21.71 14.18
C ALA A 42 -11.26 22.97 14.12
N ASP A 43 -10.67 24.10 13.77
CA ASP A 43 -11.43 25.32 13.47
C ASP A 43 -12.03 25.19 12.07
N THR A 44 -13.17 24.50 12.00
CA THR A 44 -13.89 24.20 10.75
C THR A 44 -14.32 25.46 10.01
N SER A 45 -14.50 26.59 10.71
CA SER A 45 -14.88 27.87 10.11
C SER A 45 -13.76 28.53 9.32
N ALA A 46 -12.52 28.25 9.70
CA ALA A 46 -11.32 28.82 9.11
C ALA A 46 -10.71 27.91 8.02
N ILE A 47 -11.20 26.67 7.86
CA ILE A 47 -10.74 25.73 6.83
C ILE A 47 -11.01 26.32 5.44
N PRO A 48 -9.97 26.51 4.59
CA PRO A 48 -10.19 27.02 3.25
C PRO A 48 -10.98 26.03 2.40
N SER A 49 -12.00 26.51 1.69
CA SER A 49 -12.73 25.71 0.71
C SER A 49 -11.98 25.62 -0.62
N GLY A 50 -12.00 24.44 -1.26
CA GLY A 50 -11.59 24.27 -2.66
C GLY A 50 -10.26 23.54 -2.88
N GLU A 51 -9.83 23.50 -4.15
CA GLU A 51 -8.70 22.68 -4.64
C GLU A 51 -7.36 23.01 -3.96
N LYS A 52 -7.17 24.27 -3.53
CA LYS A 52 -5.97 24.70 -2.80
C LYS A 52 -5.81 23.98 -1.46
N TRP A 53 -6.91 23.76 -0.74
CA TRP A 53 -6.89 23.04 0.53
C TRP A 53 -6.61 21.55 0.33
N GLN A 54 -7.25 20.95 -0.66
CA GLN A 54 -7.00 19.57 -1.06
C GLN A 54 -5.52 19.33 -1.41
N THR A 55 -4.94 20.23 -2.21
CA THR A 55 -3.51 20.19 -2.56
C THR A 55 -2.61 20.36 -1.34
N THR A 56 -3.01 21.23 -0.42
CA THR A 56 -2.28 21.48 0.83
C THR A 56 -2.29 20.26 1.73
N MET A 57 -3.46 19.67 2.00
CA MET A 57 -3.60 18.41 2.75
C MET A 57 -2.74 17.31 2.11
N ARG A 58 -2.84 17.14 0.80
CA ARG A 58 -2.06 16.13 0.07
C ARG A 58 -0.55 16.31 0.26
N LYS A 59 -0.02 17.54 0.11
CA LYS A 59 1.41 17.82 0.30
C LYS A 59 1.85 17.55 1.74
N SER A 60 1.05 17.95 2.71
CA SER A 60 1.36 17.77 4.13
C SER A 60 1.37 16.31 4.55
N ILE A 61 0.33 15.54 4.19
CA ILE A 61 0.26 14.12 4.50
C ILE A 61 1.35 13.35 3.75
N LEU A 62 1.65 13.71 2.50
CA LEU A 62 2.77 13.10 1.76
C LEU A 62 4.10 13.30 2.49
N ALA A 63 4.37 14.51 2.99
CA ALA A 63 5.58 14.79 3.75
C ALA A 63 5.66 13.94 5.03
N SER A 64 4.54 13.78 5.74
CA SER A 64 4.42 12.89 6.91
C SER A 64 4.74 11.44 6.56
N LEU A 65 4.14 10.91 5.48
CA LEU A 65 4.40 9.54 5.02
C LEU A 65 5.85 9.35 4.56
N LYS A 66 6.46 10.33 3.86
CA LYS A 66 7.88 10.28 3.49
C LYS A 66 8.80 10.21 4.70
N PHE A 67 8.51 11.01 5.73
CA PHE A 67 9.28 11.00 6.96
C PHE A 67 9.24 9.62 7.63
N ILE A 68 8.05 9.01 7.69
CA ILE A 68 7.87 7.65 8.19
C ILE A 68 8.64 6.67 7.29
N ASN A 69 8.51 6.79 5.97
CA ASN A 69 9.14 5.90 4.98
C ASN A 69 10.67 5.85 5.07
N LYS A 70 11.29 6.97 5.47
CA LYS A 70 12.74 7.08 5.70
C LYS A 70 13.25 6.15 6.82
N HIS A 71 12.38 5.79 7.76
CA HIS A 71 12.72 4.97 8.92
C HIS A 71 12.13 3.55 8.83
N TRP A 72 10.96 3.43 8.20
CA TRP A 72 10.21 2.19 8.03
C TRP A 72 9.71 2.14 6.61
N LYS A 73 10.01 1.10 5.83
CA LYS A 73 9.67 1.03 4.39
C LYS A 73 8.16 0.85 4.13
N ILE A 74 7.32 1.80 4.54
CA ILE A 74 5.86 1.77 4.40
C ILE A 74 5.39 1.88 2.94
N CYS A 75 6.21 2.46 2.06
CA CYS A 75 5.94 2.58 0.62
C CYS A 75 6.72 1.54 -0.22
N GLY A 76 7.44 0.63 0.44
CA GLY A 76 8.33 -0.34 -0.18
C GLY A 76 9.71 0.22 -0.50
N ASP A 77 10.52 -0.59 -1.17
CA ASP A 77 11.81 -0.15 -1.70
C ASP A 77 11.59 0.67 -2.97
N VAL A 78 12.25 1.83 -3.05
CA VAL A 78 12.42 2.54 -4.32
C VAL A 78 13.29 1.61 -5.16
N ALA A 79 12.74 0.96 -6.19
CA ALA A 79 13.57 0.19 -7.11
C ALA A 79 14.66 1.14 -7.64
N GLU A 80 15.93 0.79 -7.41
CA GLU A 80 17.09 1.54 -7.91
C GLU A 80 17.16 1.36 -9.43
N GLY A 81 16.32 2.08 -10.17
CA GLY A 81 16.23 1.97 -11.62
C GLY A 81 15.15 2.85 -12.22
N LYS A 82 15.57 3.96 -12.83
CA LYS A 82 14.79 4.94 -13.62
C LYS A 82 13.67 5.69 -12.86
N ASN A 83 13.99 6.92 -12.47
CA ASN A 83 13.06 8.05 -12.24
C ASN A 83 11.69 7.71 -11.63
N SER A 84 11.64 7.25 -10.38
CA SER A 84 10.39 7.37 -9.61
C SER A 84 10.65 7.85 -8.18
N PRO A 85 10.11 9.01 -7.77
CA PRO A 85 10.05 9.35 -6.35
C PRO A 85 9.02 8.40 -5.71
N ASN A 86 9.47 7.27 -5.15
CA ASN A 86 8.56 6.30 -4.54
C ASN A 86 8.10 6.78 -3.15
N ASP A 87 7.12 7.69 -3.17
CA ASP A 87 6.50 8.33 -2.01
C ASP A 87 5.07 7.78 -1.78
N CYS A 88 4.92 6.46 -1.66
CA CYS A 88 3.62 5.80 -1.48
C CYS A 88 2.68 5.97 -2.69
N GLY A 89 3.25 6.11 -3.89
CA GLY A 89 2.52 6.18 -5.16
C GLY A 89 1.68 7.46 -5.35
N LYS A 90 0.57 7.34 -6.09
CA LYS A 90 -0.41 8.43 -6.30
C LYS A 90 -1.29 8.63 -5.05
N LEU A 91 -0.68 9.04 -3.93
CA LEU A 91 -1.38 9.38 -2.67
C LEU A 91 -2.65 10.20 -2.98
N GLN A 92 -3.79 9.67 -2.58
CA GLN A 92 -5.08 10.35 -2.57
C GLN A 92 -5.38 10.79 -1.15
N VAL A 93 -5.71 12.05 -0.97
CA VAL A 93 -6.13 12.59 0.32
C VAL A 93 -7.51 13.15 0.15
N THR A 94 -8.40 12.97 1.11
CA THR A 94 -9.66 13.69 1.20
C THR A 94 -9.81 14.23 2.61
N GLY A 95 -10.60 15.27 2.77
CA GLY A 95 -10.95 15.78 4.08
C GLY A 95 -12.42 16.13 4.14
N GLU A 96 -13.02 15.92 5.29
CA GLU A 96 -14.45 16.10 5.52
C GLU A 96 -14.73 16.58 6.94
N LEU A 97 -15.83 17.31 7.09
CA LEU A 97 -16.38 17.62 8.41
C LEU A 97 -16.88 16.31 9.05
N TYR A 98 -16.53 16.10 10.30
CA TYR A 98 -16.88 14.88 11.03
C TYR A 98 -17.59 15.24 12.33
N GLY A 99 -18.90 14.95 12.36
CA GLY A 99 -19.79 15.39 13.44
C GLY A 99 -19.97 16.92 13.45
N GLU A 100 -20.13 17.48 14.64
CA GLU A 100 -20.48 18.91 14.81
C GLU A 100 -19.27 19.85 14.88
N LYS A 101 -18.07 19.37 15.24
CA LYS A 101 -16.88 20.22 15.48
C LYS A 101 -15.54 19.64 15.02
N GLY A 102 -15.52 18.46 14.43
CA GLY A 102 -14.27 17.80 14.05
C GLY A 102 -14.01 17.80 12.54
N TYR A 103 -12.76 17.55 12.17
CA TYR A 103 -12.35 17.35 10.78
C TYR A 103 -11.64 16.01 10.64
N ARG A 104 -11.96 15.24 9.61
CA ARG A 104 -11.31 13.96 9.33
C ARG A 104 -10.54 14.05 8.02
N ILE A 105 -9.27 13.67 8.06
CA ILE A 105 -8.46 13.47 6.85
C ILE A 105 -8.35 11.98 6.59
N ASN A 106 -8.70 11.57 5.37
CA ASN A 106 -8.48 10.23 4.87
C ASN A 106 -7.36 10.24 3.83
N ALA A 107 -6.38 9.38 3.97
CA ALA A 107 -5.24 9.30 3.07
C ALA A 107 -5.06 7.87 2.59
N THR A 108 -5.31 7.65 1.29
CA THR A 108 -5.25 6.36 0.62
C THR A 108 -4.00 6.27 -0.24
N PHE A 109 -3.20 5.23 -0.03
CA PHE A 109 -1.95 5.03 -0.73
C PHE A 109 -1.60 3.55 -0.92
N THR A 110 -0.71 3.30 -1.87
CA THR A 110 -0.14 1.96 -2.06
C THR A 110 1.02 1.78 -1.10
N GLY A 111 0.96 0.74 -0.28
CA GLY A 111 1.93 0.48 0.78
C GLY A 111 2.65 -0.86 0.63
N GLN A 112 3.77 -1.00 1.32
CA GLN A 112 4.47 -2.27 1.50
C GLN A 112 3.61 -3.23 2.31
N LYS A 113 3.67 -4.53 1.99
CA LYS A 113 3.04 -5.57 2.82
C LYS A 113 3.74 -5.69 4.17
N ASP A 114 2.98 -6.00 5.21
CA ASP A 114 3.56 -6.38 6.49
C ASP A 114 4.30 -7.73 6.33
N PRO A 115 5.41 -7.97 7.05
CA PRO A 115 6.05 -7.05 8.00
C PRO A 115 6.82 -5.90 7.32
N ILE A 116 6.62 -4.67 7.78
CA ILE A 116 7.36 -3.50 7.34
C ILE A 116 8.72 -3.47 8.03
N LYS A 117 9.78 -3.43 7.23
CA LYS A 117 11.16 -3.43 7.72
C LYS A 117 11.60 -2.02 8.10
N ASN A 118 12.35 -1.92 9.19
CA ASN A 118 13.09 -0.71 9.52
C ASN A 118 14.29 -0.56 8.57
N VAL A 119 14.64 0.67 8.23
CA VAL A 119 15.73 0.98 7.28
C VAL A 119 17.12 0.81 7.91
N LYS A 120 17.26 1.02 9.22
CA LYS A 120 18.57 1.09 9.91
C LYS A 120 18.86 -0.12 10.79
N VAL A 121 17.84 -0.75 11.33
CA VAL A 121 17.98 -1.87 12.27
C VAL A 121 17.21 -3.08 11.76
N ALA A 122 17.61 -4.27 12.19
CA ALA A 122 16.91 -5.53 11.89
C ALA A 122 15.62 -5.66 12.72
N ALA A 123 14.69 -4.71 12.54
CA ALA A 123 13.39 -4.68 13.19
C ALA A 123 12.26 -4.67 12.17
N THR A 124 11.14 -5.27 12.55
CA THR A 124 9.91 -5.32 11.75
C THR A 124 8.73 -4.79 12.54
N SER A 125 7.76 -4.20 11.86
CA SER A 125 6.51 -3.72 12.46
C SER A 125 5.35 -3.84 11.47
N THR A 126 4.15 -3.47 11.91
CA THR A 126 2.96 -3.37 11.05
C THR A 126 2.77 -1.93 10.60
N LEU A 127 2.02 -1.71 9.50
CA LEU A 127 1.65 -0.36 9.07
C LEU A 127 0.99 0.43 10.20
N LYS A 128 0.04 -0.20 10.91
CA LYS A 128 -0.62 0.42 12.06
C LYS A 128 0.36 0.85 13.14
N GLY A 129 1.29 -0.01 13.52
CA GLY A 129 2.29 0.30 14.55
C GLY A 129 3.16 1.49 14.14
N VAL A 130 3.66 1.48 12.91
CA VAL A 130 4.54 2.52 12.38
C VAL A 130 3.83 3.87 12.25
N VAL A 131 2.62 3.89 11.70
CA VAL A 131 1.83 5.12 11.56
C VAL A 131 1.42 5.67 12.93
N GLN A 132 1.07 4.80 13.89
CA GLN A 132 0.77 5.20 15.26
C GLN A 132 1.97 5.86 15.95
N ILE A 133 3.19 5.34 15.74
CA ILE A 133 4.42 5.97 16.25
C ILE A 133 4.56 7.37 15.65
N GLY A 134 4.32 7.52 14.34
CA GLY A 134 4.36 8.82 13.70
C GLY A 134 3.31 9.80 14.23
N LEU A 135 2.10 9.31 14.47
CA LEU A 135 1.01 10.09 15.06
C LEU A 135 1.35 10.57 16.47
N LYS A 136 1.86 9.68 17.34
CA LYS A 136 2.34 10.02 18.68
C LYS A 136 3.51 11.02 18.65
N GLY A 137 4.38 10.89 17.66
CA GLY A 137 5.50 11.79 17.42
C GLY A 137 5.11 13.14 16.80
N GLY A 138 3.81 13.42 16.59
CA GLY A 138 3.32 14.70 16.06
C GLY A 138 3.48 14.86 14.54
N ILE A 139 3.89 13.81 13.81
CA ILE A 139 4.24 13.89 12.39
C ILE A 139 3.08 14.43 11.52
N PHE A 140 1.84 14.15 11.91
CA PHE A 140 0.63 14.61 11.23
C PHE A 140 0.15 16.02 11.67
N GLN A 141 0.96 16.74 12.45
CA GLN A 141 0.68 18.08 12.96
C GLN A 141 1.66 19.14 12.41
N TYR A 142 2.81 18.76 11.84
CA TYR A 142 3.96 19.68 11.66
C TYR A 142 3.95 20.59 10.45
N THR A 143 2.92 20.59 9.62
CA THR A 143 2.86 21.61 8.56
C THR A 143 2.10 22.83 9.05
N ASN A 144 2.67 24.02 8.90
CA ASN A 144 2.03 25.28 9.30
C ASN A 144 0.58 25.38 8.78
N ASN A 145 0.31 24.80 7.61
CA ASN A 145 -0.99 24.83 6.98
C ASN A 145 -2.03 23.91 7.63
N LEU A 146 -1.62 22.83 8.32
CA LEU A 146 -2.53 21.94 9.05
C LEU A 146 -2.74 22.36 10.51
N LYS A 147 -2.07 23.42 10.99
CA LYS A 147 -2.25 23.92 12.37
C LYS A 147 -3.69 24.29 12.69
N ILE A 148 -4.45 24.70 11.67
CA ILE A 148 -5.87 25.04 11.76
C ILE A 148 -6.75 23.86 12.20
N LEU A 149 -6.27 22.64 12.00
CA LEU A 149 -6.93 21.42 12.46
C LEU A 149 -6.63 21.08 13.92
N GLY A 150 -5.71 21.80 14.57
CA GLY A 150 -5.32 21.52 15.94
C GLY A 150 -4.58 20.18 16.08
N ARG A 151 -4.79 19.50 17.20
CA ARG A 151 -4.12 18.23 17.53
C ARG A 151 -4.93 17.06 16.96
N PRO A 152 -4.30 16.10 16.26
CA PRO A 152 -5.02 14.90 15.87
C PRO A 152 -5.33 14.01 17.09
N SER A 153 -6.47 13.33 17.03
CA SER A 153 -6.78 12.21 17.92
C SER A 153 -5.76 11.10 17.77
N MET A 154 -5.51 10.37 18.86
CA MET A 154 -4.63 9.18 18.85
C MET A 154 -5.32 7.94 18.31
N ASP A 155 -6.63 8.00 18.07
CA ASP A 155 -7.42 6.90 17.50
C ASP A 155 -7.20 6.83 15.99
N LEU A 156 -6.13 6.14 15.60
CA LEU A 156 -5.81 5.87 14.20
C LEU A 156 -6.70 4.75 13.66
N GLN A 157 -7.50 5.08 12.65
CA GLN A 157 -8.22 4.10 11.85
C GLN A 157 -7.42 3.77 10.59
N ILE A 158 -7.34 2.48 10.26
CA ILE A 158 -6.71 1.99 9.02
C ILE A 158 -7.66 0.99 8.37
N GLU A 159 -7.94 1.22 7.09
CA GLU A 159 -8.64 0.28 6.20
C GLU A 159 -7.65 -0.22 5.16
N GLU A 160 -7.70 -1.51 4.83
CA GLU A 160 -6.73 -2.14 3.92
C GLU A 160 -7.44 -3.06 2.95
N ASP A 161 -6.98 -3.05 1.70
CA ASP A 161 -7.41 -4.01 0.70
C ASP A 161 -6.24 -4.35 -0.25
N TYR A 162 -6.36 -5.46 -0.94
CA TYR A 162 -5.32 -6.03 -1.77
C TYR A 162 -5.83 -6.25 -3.19
N PHE A 163 -5.15 -5.62 -4.15
CA PHE A 163 -5.56 -5.57 -5.54
C PHE A 163 -4.55 -6.28 -6.45
N CYS A 164 -5.05 -6.74 -7.59
CA CYS A 164 -4.27 -7.37 -8.64
C CYS A 164 -4.20 -6.44 -9.86
N TYR A 165 -3.06 -6.43 -10.54
CA TYR A 165 -2.91 -5.65 -11.77
C TYR A 165 -3.77 -6.20 -12.91
N PRO A 166 -4.12 -5.38 -13.92
CA PRO A 166 -4.73 -5.87 -15.16
C PRO A 166 -3.93 -7.04 -15.75
N GLY A 167 -4.64 -8.02 -16.34
CA GLY A 167 -4.05 -9.26 -16.86
C GLY A 167 -3.80 -10.33 -15.79
N THR A 168 -4.03 -10.03 -14.51
CA THR A 168 -3.90 -10.99 -13.40
C THR A 168 -5.23 -11.21 -12.68
N ARG A 169 -5.40 -12.38 -12.04
CA ARG A 169 -6.60 -12.75 -11.28
C ARG A 169 -6.25 -13.06 -9.83
N LYS A 170 -7.01 -12.50 -8.88
CA LYS A 170 -6.82 -12.71 -7.44
C LYS A 170 -7.01 -14.18 -7.08
N ILE A 171 -6.00 -14.77 -6.44
CA ILE A 171 -6.06 -16.12 -5.88
C ILE A 171 -6.47 -16.02 -4.41
N ASN A 172 -5.73 -15.19 -3.66
CA ASN A 172 -5.92 -14.93 -2.24
C ASN A 172 -5.61 -13.45 -1.96
N GLN A 173 -5.58 -13.05 -0.69
CA GLN A 173 -5.26 -11.66 -0.32
C GLN A 173 -3.87 -11.23 -0.77
N ASN A 174 -2.89 -12.14 -0.77
CA ASN A 174 -1.49 -11.80 -0.99
C ASN A 174 -0.99 -12.08 -2.42
N GLN A 175 -1.72 -12.87 -3.20
CA GLN A 175 -1.25 -13.38 -4.47
C GLN A 175 -2.28 -13.24 -5.58
N CYS A 176 -1.75 -12.92 -6.75
CA CYS A 176 -2.43 -12.85 -8.03
C CYS A 176 -1.79 -13.86 -8.97
N ILE A 177 -2.58 -14.39 -9.89
CA ILE A 177 -2.09 -15.31 -10.92
C ILE A 177 -2.07 -14.58 -12.26
N ILE A 178 -1.03 -14.74 -13.06
CA ILE A 178 -1.03 -14.20 -14.42
C ILE A 178 -2.05 -14.99 -15.24
N SER A 179 -3.12 -14.31 -15.66
CA SER A 179 -4.22 -14.90 -16.42
C SER A 179 -4.14 -14.59 -17.92
N ASP A 180 -3.51 -13.48 -18.28
CA ASP A 180 -3.28 -13.04 -19.65
C ASP A 180 -1.95 -12.27 -19.72
N PRO A 181 -0.84 -12.92 -20.11
CA PRO A 181 0.47 -12.29 -20.17
C PRO A 181 0.55 -11.09 -21.13
N LEU A 182 -0.30 -11.04 -22.15
CA LEU A 182 -0.33 -9.94 -23.12
C LEU A 182 -1.03 -8.69 -22.56
N LYS A 183 -1.92 -8.87 -21.57
CA LYS A 183 -2.57 -7.78 -20.83
C LYS A 183 -1.95 -7.51 -19.46
N ALA A 184 -0.97 -8.32 -19.06
CA ALA A 184 -0.26 -8.15 -17.81
C ALA A 184 0.38 -6.76 -17.78
N SER A 185 0.11 -6.01 -16.72
CA SER A 185 0.63 -4.67 -16.57
C SER A 185 2.17 -4.66 -16.60
N THR A 186 2.78 -3.59 -17.12
CA THR A 186 4.25 -3.39 -17.11
C THR A 186 4.86 -3.33 -15.71
N PHE A 187 4.03 -3.29 -14.66
CA PHE A 187 4.44 -3.37 -13.25
C PHE A 187 4.52 -4.82 -12.72
N VAL A 188 4.19 -5.79 -13.56
CA VAL A 188 4.35 -7.22 -13.30
C VAL A 188 5.66 -7.61 -13.99
N ASP A 189 6.70 -7.91 -13.20
CA ASP A 189 7.93 -8.49 -13.75
C ASP A 189 7.59 -9.92 -14.20
N ILE A 190 7.54 -10.12 -15.53
CA ILE A 190 7.38 -11.40 -16.20
C ILE A 190 8.77 -11.94 -16.55
#